data_AF-A0A7C8ZX13-F1
#
_entry.id   AF-A0A7C8ZX13-F1
#
_cell.length_a   1.000
_cell.length_b   1.000
_cell.length_c   1.000
_cell.angle_alpha   90.00
_cell.angle_beta   90.00
_cell.angle_gamma   90.00
#
_symmetry.space_group_name_H-M   'P 1'
#
loop_
_entity.id
_entity.type
_entity.pdbx_description
1 polymer ?
#
loop_
_entity_poly.entity_id
_entity_poly.type
_entity_poly.pdbx_seq_one_letter_code
_entity_poly.pdbx_strand_id
1 'polypeptide(L)'
;FAKMYASKFGVDESKMMERLWGENFFDPATKKWTTKNTGSPTCKRGFVQFCYEPIKQIISTCMNDQKDKLWPMLQKLGVQLKTEEKDLMGKALMKRVMQTWLPAANALLEMMVYHLPSPGKA
;
A
#
# COMPACT_ATOMS: atom_id res chain seq x y z
N PHE A 1 -2.57 0.90 4.44
CA PHE A 1 -2.50 -0.43 3.77
C PHE A 1 -3.34 -1.49 4.48
N ALA A 2 -3.16 -1.72 5.79
CA ALA A 2 -3.95 -2.72 6.53
C ALA A 2 -5.46 -2.51 6.39
N LYS A 3 -5.99 -1.33 6.71
CA LYS A 3 -7.40 -0.95 6.47
C LYS A 3 -7.93 -1.26 5.06
N MET A 4 -7.15 -0.91 4.04
CA MET A 4 -7.50 -1.13 2.63
C MET A 4 -7.61 -2.63 2.30
N TYR A 5 -6.63 -3.43 2.73
CA TYR A 5 -6.62 -4.86 2.47
C TYR A 5 -7.56 -5.64 3.38
N ALA A 6 -7.75 -5.22 4.62
CA ALA A 6 -8.74 -5.73 5.55
C ALA A 6 -10.14 -5.65 4.94
N SER A 7 -10.51 -4.47 4.42
CA SER A 7 -11.78 -4.25 3.71
C SER A 7 -11.89 -5.12 2.45
N LYS A 8 -10.80 -5.27 1.69
CA LYS A 8 -10.78 -6.04 0.44
C LYS A 8 -10.86 -7.56 0.65
N PHE A 9 -10.22 -8.08 1.70
CA PHE A 9 -10.14 -9.51 1.99
C PHE A 9 -11.17 -9.96 3.03
N GLY A 10 -11.93 -9.04 3.62
CA GLY A 10 -12.87 -9.36 4.71
C GLY A 10 -12.17 -9.87 5.97
N VAL A 11 -10.99 -9.33 6.26
CA VAL A 11 -10.18 -9.69 7.44
C VAL A 11 -10.15 -8.50 8.39
N ASP A 12 -10.07 -8.78 9.70
CA ASP A 12 -9.86 -7.76 10.71
C ASP A 12 -8.59 -6.92 10.46
N GLU A 13 -8.68 -5.61 10.69
CA GLU A 13 -7.59 -4.67 10.42
C GLU A 13 -6.35 -4.96 11.28
N SER A 14 -6.53 -5.26 12.57
CA SER A 14 -5.43 -5.55 13.49
C SER A 14 -4.69 -6.82 13.07
N LYS A 15 -5.42 -7.88 12.71
CA LYS A 15 -4.82 -9.10 12.16
C LYS A 15 -4.09 -8.84 10.84
N MET A 16 -4.61 -7.95 10.00
CA MET A 16 -3.93 -7.58 8.76
C MET A 16 -2.65 -6.78 9.04
N MET A 17 -2.65 -5.87 10.02
CA MET A 17 -1.45 -5.12 10.42
C MET A 17 -0.31 -6.07 10.85
N GLU A 18 -0.60 -7.04 11.70
CA GLU A 18 0.38 -8.05 12.14
C GLU A 18 0.96 -8.84 10.96
N ARG A 19 0.08 -9.28 10.04
CA ARG A 19 0.47 -10.07 8.86
C ARG A 19 1.28 -9.29 7.84
N LEU A 20 1.12 -7.97 7.79
CA LEU A 20 1.85 -7.11 6.87
C LEU A 20 3.29 -6.83 7.33
N TRP A 21 3.71 -7.30 8.50
CA TRP A 21 5.08 -7.11 9.01
C TRP A 21 5.71 -8.41 9.53
N GLY A 22 7.01 -8.38 9.79
CA GLY A 22 7.76 -9.51 10.34
C GLY A 22 7.96 -10.68 9.36
N GLU A 23 8.08 -11.89 9.91
CA GLU A 23 8.24 -13.16 9.18
C GLU A 23 6.89 -13.73 8.74
N ASN A 24 5.99 -12.89 8.24
CA ASN A 24 4.72 -13.31 7.67
C ASN A 24 4.80 -13.36 6.15
N PHE A 25 4.41 -14.49 5.56
CA PHE A 25 4.42 -14.73 4.13
C PHE A 25 3.01 -15.08 3.66
N PHE A 26 2.70 -14.71 2.42
CA PHE A 26 1.42 -15.03 1.80
C PHE A 26 1.66 -15.87 0.56
N ASP A 27 0.99 -17.01 0.48
CA ASP A 27 1.02 -17.85 -0.70
C ASP A 27 -0.20 -17.52 -1.59
N PRO A 28 0.00 -16.93 -2.79
CA PRO A 28 -1.10 -16.60 -3.68
C PRO A 28 -1.82 -17.83 -4.26
N ALA A 29 -1.17 -19.00 -4.32
CA ALA A 29 -1.78 -20.21 -4.84
C ALA A 29 -2.80 -20.79 -3.85
N THR A 30 -2.41 -20.92 -2.58
CA THR A 30 -3.30 -21.43 -1.53
C THR A 30 -4.13 -20.35 -0.85
N LYS A 31 -3.82 -19.07 -1.07
CA LYS A 31 -4.38 -17.89 -0.39
C LYS A 31 -4.24 -17.95 1.13
N LYS A 32 -3.17 -18.60 1.62
CA LYS A 32 -2.90 -18.79 3.05
C LYS A 32 -1.70 -17.98 3.50
N TRP A 33 -1.77 -17.56 4.76
CA TRP A 33 -0.64 -16.97 5.47
C TRP A 33 0.20 -18.07 6.11
N THR A 34 1.51 -17.93 6.08
CA THR A 34 2.47 -18.82 6.74
C THR A 34 3.57 -17.99 7.39
N THR A 35 4.07 -18.45 8.53
CA THR A 35 5.25 -17.88 9.19
C THR A 35 6.54 -18.60 8.80
N LYS A 36 6.41 -19.70 8.04
CA LYS A 36 7.54 -20.47 7.52
C LYS A 36 7.82 -20.03 6.10
N ASN A 37 9.06 -19.62 5.85
CA ASN A 37 9.55 -19.46 4.49
C ASN A 37 9.62 -20.85 3.84
N THR A 38 8.82 -21.08 2.81
CA THR A 38 8.79 -22.37 2.08
C THR A 38 9.89 -22.47 1.03
N GLY A 39 10.71 -21.43 0.83
CA GLY A 39 11.76 -21.38 -0.19
C GLY A 39 11.22 -21.29 -1.63
N SER A 40 9.90 -21.35 -1.81
CA SER A 40 9.26 -21.17 -3.11
C SER A 40 9.42 -19.73 -3.60
N PRO A 41 9.64 -19.50 -4.92
CA PRO A 41 9.63 -18.16 -5.51
C PRO A 41 8.32 -17.39 -5.26
N THR A 42 7.23 -18.10 -4.98
CA THR A 42 5.91 -17.54 -4.68
C THR A 42 5.74 -17.13 -3.20
N CYS A 43 6.64 -17.54 -2.32
CA CYS A 43 6.59 -17.27 -0.88
C CYS A 43 7.25 -15.92 -0.57
N LYS A 44 6.54 -14.82 -0.85
CA LYS A 44 7.01 -13.47 -0.54
C LYS A 44 6.48 -13.00 0.80
N ARG A 45 7.25 -12.16 1.49
CA ARG A 45 6.80 -11.50 2.72
C ARG A 45 5.55 -10.69 2.42
N GLY A 46 4.60 -10.70 3.36
CA GLY A 46 3.34 -9.97 3.25
C GLY A 46 3.57 -8.49 2.92
N PHE A 47 4.52 -7.85 3.60
CA PHE A 47 4.91 -6.48 3.29
C PHE A 47 5.35 -6.30 1.83
N VAL A 48 6.19 -7.19 1.32
CA VAL A 48 6.77 -7.07 -0.02
C VAL A 48 5.67 -7.19 -1.07
N GLN A 49 4.81 -8.19 -0.92
CA GLN A 49 3.74 -8.46 -1.88
C GLN A 49 2.61 -7.43 -1.84
N PHE A 50 2.21 -7.00 -0.65
CA PHE A 50 1.02 -6.15 -0.51
C PHE A 50 1.34 -4.66 -0.40
N CYS A 51 2.53 -4.26 0.06
CA CYS A 51 2.87 -2.84 0.19
C CYS A 51 3.90 -2.44 -0.86
N TYR A 52 5.07 -3.08 -0.88
CA TYR A 52 6.20 -2.65 -1.71
C TYR A 52 5.96 -2.85 -3.21
N GLU A 53 5.50 -4.02 -3.63
CA GLU A 53 5.27 -4.32 -5.06
C GLU A 53 4.26 -3.37 -5.72
N PRO A 54 3.08 -3.08 -5.13
CA PRO A 54 2.17 -2.08 -5.66
C PRO A 54 2.80 -0.68 -5.78
N ILE A 55 3.58 -0.24 -4.78
CA ILE A 55 4.29 1.05 -4.82
C ILE A 55 5.29 1.06 -5.99
N LYS A 56 6.12 0.02 -6.10
CA LYS A 56 7.12 -0.10 -7.16
C LYS A 56 6.46 -0.11 -8.54
N GLN A 57 5.35 -0.84 -8.69
CA GLN A 57 4.62 -0.93 -9.94
C GLN A 57 4.04 0.42 -10.34
N ILE A 58 3.36 1.14 -9.44
CA ILE A 58 2.82 2.47 -9.70
C ILE A 58 3.92 3.44 -10.14
N ILE A 59 5.02 3.51 -9.37
CA ILE A 59 6.15 4.39 -9.69
C ILE A 59 6.69 4.08 -11.09
N SER A 60 6.90 2.80 -11.41
CA SER A 60 7.39 2.38 -12.73
C SER A 60 6.41 2.74 -13.85
N THR A 61 5.10 2.51 -13.66
CA THR A 61 4.09 2.87 -14.68
C THR A 61 3.98 4.37 -14.89
N CYS A 62 4.13 5.19 -13.84
CA CYS A 62 4.15 6.64 -13.96
C CYS A 62 5.42 7.14 -14.66
N MET A 63 6.58 6.57 -14.35
CA MET A 63 7.87 6.99 -14.92
C MET A 63 8.03 6.59 -16.39
N ASN A 64 7.34 5.53 -16.83
CA ASN A 64 7.35 5.04 -18.20
C ASN A 64 6.13 5.52 -19.02
N ASP A 65 5.34 6.47 -18.48
CA ASP A 65 4.14 7.04 -19.09
C ASP A 65 3.11 5.99 -19.59
N GLN A 66 3.04 4.84 -18.92
CA GLN A 66 2.08 3.75 -19.21
C GLN A 66 0.71 4.04 -18.60
N LYS A 67 0.08 5.13 -19.08
CA LYS A 67 -1.20 5.65 -18.59
C LYS A 67 -2.34 4.61 -18.70
N ASP A 68 -2.33 3.82 -19.77
CA ASP A 68 -3.24 2.69 -20.01
C ASP A 68 -3.26 1.66 -18.87
N LYS A 69 -2.10 1.36 -18.29
CA LYS A 69 -1.98 0.45 -17.14
C LYS A 69 -2.19 1.15 -15.80
N LEU A 70 -1.82 2.42 -15.71
CA LEU A 70 -1.92 3.22 -14.49
C LEU A 70 -3.39 3.45 -14.08
N TRP A 71 -4.27 3.85 -15.01
CA TRP A 71 -5.65 4.22 -14.65
C TRP A 71 -6.44 3.08 -14.01
N PRO A 72 -6.43 1.84 -14.54
CA PRO A 72 -7.09 0.71 -13.88
C PRO A 72 -6.50 0.38 -12.50
N MET A 73 -5.19 0.59 -12.30
CA MET A 73 -4.56 0.38 -10.99
C MET A 73 -5.03 1.42 -9.97
N LEU A 74 -5.05 2.69 -10.34
CA LEU A 74 -5.51 3.78 -9.47
C LEU A 74 -6.98 3.59 -9.07
N GLN A 75 -7.84 3.18 -10.02
CA GLN A 75 -9.24 2.89 -9.75
C GLN A 75 -9.41 1.75 -8.73
N LYS A 76 -8.65 0.65 -8.87
CA LYS A 76 -8.68 -0.47 -7.91
C LYS A 76 -8.18 -0.10 -6.52
N LEU A 77 -7.33 0.91 -6.42
CA LEU A 77 -6.80 1.44 -5.17
C LEU A 77 -7.68 2.55 -4.58
N GLY A 78 -8.75 2.95 -5.27
CA GLY A 78 -9.63 4.04 -4.85
C GLY A 78 -9.01 5.43 -4.99
N VAL A 79 -7.94 5.57 -5.78
CA VAL A 79 -7.24 6.85 -5.99
C VAL A 79 -7.90 7.58 -7.16
N GLN A 80 -8.43 8.78 -6.89
CA GLN A 80 -9.02 9.64 -7.92
C GLN A 80 -8.12 10.85 -8.17
N LEU A 81 -7.81 11.09 -9.44
CA LEU A 81 -7.07 12.27 -9.89
C LEU A 81 -8.01 13.20 -10.67
N LYS A 82 -7.79 14.51 -10.53
CA LYS A 82 -8.44 15.56 -11.32
C LYS A 82 -7.96 15.51 -12.77
N THR A 83 -8.74 16.08 -13.69
CA THR A 83 -8.42 16.08 -15.13
C THR A 83 -7.04 16.68 -15.41
N GLU A 84 -6.72 17.84 -14.84
CA GLU A 84 -5.42 18.52 -14.98
C GLU A 84 -4.25 17.68 -14.46
N GLU A 85 -4.49 16.82 -13.46
CA GLU A 85 -3.46 15.96 -12.87
C GLU A 85 -3.15 14.76 -13.77
N LYS A 86 -4.08 14.36 -14.64
CA LYS A 86 -3.90 13.26 -15.60
C LYS A 86 -3.01 13.65 -16.77
N ASP A 87 -2.89 14.94 -17.04
CA ASP A 87 -2.02 15.48 -18.09
C ASP A 87 -0.55 15.52 -17.67
N LEU A 88 -0.27 15.44 -16.37
CA LEU A 88 1.09 15.32 -15.85
C LEU A 88 1.78 14.04 -16.38
N MET A 89 3.11 14.07 -16.41
CA MET A 89 3.96 12.97 -16.89
C MET A 89 5.17 12.74 -15.99
N GLY A 90 5.75 11.54 -16.10
CA GLY A 90 6.95 11.14 -15.38
C GLY A 90 6.91 11.44 -13.87
N LYS A 91 7.94 12.16 -13.38
CA LYS A 91 8.11 12.46 -11.95
C LYS A 91 6.96 13.30 -11.36
N ALA A 92 6.38 14.20 -12.14
CA ALA A 92 5.29 15.06 -11.66
C ALA A 92 4.00 14.24 -11.41
N LEU A 93 3.68 13.34 -12.35
CA LEU A 93 2.55 12.41 -12.22
C LEU A 93 2.76 11.46 -11.03
N MET A 94 3.95 10.86 -10.94
CA MET A 94 4.30 9.97 -9.83
C MET A 94 4.13 10.66 -8.47
N LYS A 95 4.63 11.90 -8.31
CA LYS A 95 4.48 12.65 -7.06
C LYS A 95 3.00 12.89 -6.72
N ARG A 96 2.19 13.32 -7.69
CA ARG A 96 0.76 13.60 -7.47
C ARG A 96 0.00 12.35 -7.07
N VAL A 97 0.23 11.24 -7.79
CA VAL A 97 -0.36 9.93 -7.49
C VAL A 97 -0.01 9.49 -6.07
N MET A 98 1.27 9.56 -5.70
CA MET A 98 1.72 9.12 -4.39
C MET A 98 1.15 9.98 -3.25
N GLN A 99 1.07 11.30 -3.43
CA GLN A 99 0.48 12.22 -2.44
C GLN A 99 -1.01 11.94 -2.22
N THR A 100 -1.73 11.60 -3.29
CA THR A 100 -3.16 11.30 -3.21
C THR A 100 -3.41 9.91 -2.61
N TRP A 101 -2.57 8.94 -2.96
CA TRP A 101 -2.73 7.56 -2.50
C TRP A 101 -2.25 7.34 -1.07
N LEU A 102 -1.11 7.91 -0.70
CA LEU A 102 -0.48 7.77 0.62
C LEU A 102 -0.21 9.15 1.25
N PRO A 103 -1.23 9.83 1.79
CA PRO A 103 -1.04 11.08 2.51
C PRO A 103 -0.24 10.85 3.79
N ALA A 104 1.06 11.14 3.76
CA ALA A 104 1.96 10.91 4.89
C ALA A 104 1.55 11.69 6.14
N ALA A 105 0.99 12.90 5.98
CA ALA A 105 0.55 13.73 7.09
C ALA A 105 -0.51 13.02 7.96
N ASN A 106 -1.53 12.43 7.34
CA ASN A 106 -2.60 11.74 8.07
C ASN A 106 -2.06 10.51 8.81
N ALA A 107 -1.25 9.71 8.14
CA ALA A 107 -0.65 8.51 8.74
C ALA A 107 0.28 8.85 9.90
N LEU A 108 1.08 9.91 9.79
CA LEU A 108 1.98 10.36 10.86
C LEU A 108 1.20 10.95 12.03
N LEU A 109 0.15 11.75 11.77
CA LEU A 109 -0.69 12.32 12.83
C LEU A 109 -1.43 11.23 13.62
N GLU A 110 -1.97 10.21 12.93
CA GLU A 110 -2.58 9.06 13.60
C GLU A 110 -1.55 8.34 14.50
N MET A 111 -0.35 8.05 13.97
CA MET A 111 0.72 7.44 14.75
C MET A 111 1.12 8.27 15.98
N MET A 112 1.21 9.60 15.82
CA MET A 112 1.50 10.51 16.92
C MET A 112 0.42 10.44 18.00
N VAL A 113 -0.86 10.48 17.64
CA VAL A 113 -1.97 10.39 18.60
C VAL A 113 -1.97 9.05 19.35
N TYR A 114 -1.64 7.95 18.67
CA TYR A 114 -1.62 6.62 19.28
C TYR A 114 -0.44 6.36 20.20
N HIS A 115 0.74 6.93 19.89
CA HIS A 115 1.99 6.59 20.59
C HIS A 115 2.54 7.70 21.49
N LEU A 116 2.16 8.96 21.30
CA LEU A 116 2.57 10.04 22.19
C LEU A 116 1.53 10.21 23.32
N PRO A 117 1.96 10.21 24.59
CA PRO A 117 1.06 10.53 25.69
C PRO A 117 0.53 11.96 25.55
N SER A 118 -0.68 12.21 26.06
CA SER A 118 -1.23 13.57 26.12
C SER A 118 -0.27 14.50 26.86
N PRO A 119 -0.03 15.74 26.37
CA PRO A 119 0.86 16.70 27.03
C PRO A 119 0.49 16.99 28.49
N GLY A 120 -0.78 16.83 28.87
CA GLY A 120 -1.24 16.99 30.27
C GLY A 120 -1.02 15.76 31.16
N LYS A 121 -0.51 14.65 30.62
CA LYS A 121 -0.20 13.39 31.33
C LYS A 121 1.29 13.02 31.27
N ALA A 122 2.11 13.83 30.58
CA ALA A 122 3.54 13.62 30.38
C ALA A 122 4.36 14.31 31.48
#